data_AF-A0A8S8YKQ1-F1
#
_entry.id   AF-A0A8S8YKQ1-F1
#
_cell.length_a   1.000
_cell.length_b   1.000
_cell.length_c   1.000
_cell.angle_alpha   90.00
_cell.angle_beta   90.00
_cell.angle_gamma   90.00
#
_symmetry.space_group_name_H-M   'P 1'
#
loop_
_entity.id
_entity.type
_entity.pdbx_description
1 polymer ?
#
loop_
_entity_poly.entity_id
_entity_poly.type
_entity_poly.pdbx_seq_one_letter_code
_entity_poly.pdbx_strand_id
1 'polypeptide(L)'
;MLGYRESSIRDELPAYGISQTEVNSVRSQLSLSEADAFVLCMAPKWQSELALEAVVDRARLAFHRIPREVRNVVVRKGKPEDGTTTALRPLPGGARMYPETDIPVLEISPERWDSICKKTLSLVRSERKNRLSGLGLSKNQEEALLNGEIDDLLFEGIEGPLKLPAKAWASALLESGISKPNSLAASVHLREEGLLTREGAEALLMESAEGPLRE
;
A
#
# COMPACT_ATOMS: atom_id res chain seq x y z
N MET A 1 -24.19 -4.30 3.04
CA MET A 1 -24.33 -3.20 2.07
C MET A 1 -25.58 -3.52 1.28
N LEU A 2 -26.71 -2.87 1.57
CA LEU A 2 -27.90 -3.05 0.76
C LEU A 2 -27.60 -2.41 -0.59
N GLY A 3 -27.55 -3.23 -1.65
CA GLY A 3 -27.19 -2.79 -2.99
C GLY A 3 -28.36 -2.04 -3.62
N TYR A 4 -28.42 -0.73 -3.41
CA TYR A 4 -29.39 0.14 -4.06
C TYR A 4 -28.73 0.87 -5.23
N ARG A 5 -29.33 0.75 -6.41
CA ARG A 5 -28.97 1.54 -7.58
C ARG A 5 -29.63 2.91 -7.43
N GLU A 6 -28.84 3.86 -6.95
CA GLU A 6 -29.05 5.32 -7.01
C GLU A 6 -30.31 5.87 -6.33
N SER A 7 -30.09 6.83 -5.43
CA SER A 7 -31.14 7.69 -4.85
C SER A 7 -30.88 9.11 -5.34
N SER A 8 -31.83 9.71 -6.07
CA SER A 8 -31.70 11.09 -6.56
C SER A 8 -32.28 12.08 -5.55
N ILE A 9 -31.55 13.16 -5.29
CA ILE A 9 -31.93 14.27 -4.40
C ILE A 9 -32.40 15.46 -5.25
N ARG A 10 -33.33 16.29 -4.75
CA ARG A 10 -33.83 17.52 -5.41
C ARG A 10 -32.74 18.31 -6.14
N ASP A 11 -31.59 18.53 -5.51
CA ASP A 11 -30.51 19.38 -6.05
C ASP A 11 -29.83 18.81 -7.30
N GLU A 12 -30.08 17.53 -7.61
CA GLU A 12 -29.59 16.88 -8.82
C GLU A 12 -30.65 16.81 -9.93
N LEU A 13 -31.88 17.30 -9.69
CA LEU A 13 -32.98 17.32 -10.65
C LEU A 13 -33.37 18.76 -11.02
N PRO A 14 -33.71 19.06 -12.28
CA PRO A 14 -34.01 18.13 -13.38
C PRO A 14 -32.75 17.55 -14.05
N ALA A 15 -32.66 16.23 -14.08
CA ALA A 15 -31.62 15.46 -14.77
C ALA A 15 -32.08 13.99 -14.93
N TYR A 16 -31.23 13.13 -15.50
CA TYR A 16 -31.50 11.69 -15.64
C TYR A 16 -32.80 11.33 -16.37
N GLY A 17 -33.26 12.21 -17.27
CA GLY A 17 -34.51 12.02 -18.02
C GLY A 17 -35.78 12.49 -17.29
N ILE A 18 -35.66 13.09 -16.11
CA ILE A 18 -36.78 13.66 -15.36
C ILE A 18 -36.92 15.15 -15.70
N SER A 19 -38.10 15.52 -16.18
CA SER A 19 -38.47 16.87 -16.58
C SER A 19 -38.84 17.77 -15.38
N GLN A 20 -38.73 19.09 -15.54
CA GLN A 20 -39.13 20.04 -14.52
C GLN A 20 -40.64 19.93 -14.17
N THR A 21 -41.46 19.56 -15.14
CA THR A 21 -42.90 19.33 -14.93
C THR A 21 -43.16 18.15 -13.99
N GLU A 22 -42.38 17.07 -14.10
CA GLU A 22 -42.47 15.92 -13.19
C GLU A 22 -41.97 16.29 -11.78
N VAL A 23 -40.86 17.04 -11.68
CA VAL A 23 -40.36 17.54 -10.39
C VAL A 23 -41.41 18.41 -9.70
N ASN A 24 -42.05 19.34 -10.42
CA ASN A 24 -43.09 20.22 -9.88
C ASN A 24 -44.34 19.43 -9.44
N SER A 25 -44.69 18.37 -10.17
CA SER A 25 -45.80 17.47 -9.82
C SER A 25 -45.54 16.78 -8.48
N VAL A 26 -44.35 16.22 -8.28
CA VAL A 26 -43.97 15.56 -7.01
C VAL A 26 -43.99 16.56 -5.85
N ARG A 27 -43.44 17.77 -6.04
CA ARG A 27 -43.46 18.84 -5.01
C ARG A 27 -44.88 19.20 -4.59
N SER A 28 -45.78 19.31 -5.58
CA SER A 28 -47.19 19.61 -5.33
C SER A 28 -47.89 18.48 -4.57
N GLN A 29 -47.65 17.22 -4.95
CA GLN A 29 -48.23 16.05 -4.28
C GLN A 29 -47.75 15.89 -2.84
N LEU A 30 -46.47 16.17 -2.57
CA LEU A 30 -45.87 16.09 -1.25
C LEU A 30 -46.07 17.37 -0.42
N SER A 31 -46.73 18.40 -0.96
CA SER A 31 -46.98 19.69 -0.29
C SER A 31 -45.70 20.35 0.25
N LEU A 32 -44.63 20.34 -0.54
CA LEU A 32 -43.30 20.82 -0.14
C LEU A 32 -43.16 22.34 -0.32
N SER A 33 -42.48 23.00 0.62
CA SER A 33 -42.10 24.41 0.51
C SER A 33 -40.81 24.60 -0.32
N GLU A 34 -40.42 25.85 -0.57
CA GLU A 34 -39.17 26.18 -1.28
C GLU A 34 -37.90 25.73 -0.55
N ALA A 35 -37.93 25.60 0.78
CA ALA A 35 -36.81 25.12 1.57
C ALA A 35 -36.74 23.58 1.64
N ASP A 36 -37.81 22.88 1.29
CA ASP A 36 -37.91 21.43 1.46
C ASP A 36 -37.35 20.67 0.25
N ALA A 37 -36.69 19.55 0.54
CA ALA A 37 -36.20 18.60 -0.46
C ALA A 37 -36.95 17.27 -0.37
N PHE A 38 -36.86 16.47 -1.43
CA PHE A 38 -37.35 15.10 -1.46
C PHE A 38 -36.27 14.18 -2.03
N VAL A 39 -36.43 12.88 -1.75
CA VAL A 39 -35.59 11.81 -2.29
C VAL A 39 -36.51 10.78 -2.93
N LEU A 40 -36.14 10.33 -4.13
CA LEU A 40 -36.83 9.24 -4.83
C LEU A 40 -35.99 7.96 -4.77
N CYS A 41 -36.66 6.83 -4.60
CA CYS A 41 -36.06 5.50 -4.67
C CYS A 41 -36.90 4.60 -5.57
N MET A 42 -36.31 4.14 -6.67
CA MET A 42 -36.95 3.24 -7.63
C MET A 42 -36.45 1.81 -7.40
N ALA A 43 -37.16 1.05 -6.59
CA ALA A 43 -36.85 -0.33 -6.27
C ALA A 43 -38.14 -1.11 -5.91
N PRO A 44 -38.12 -2.45 -5.85
CA PRO A 44 -39.21 -3.23 -5.25
C PRO A 44 -39.58 -2.67 -3.88
N LYS A 45 -40.87 -2.72 -3.51
CA LYS A 45 -41.41 -2.06 -2.30
C LYS A 45 -40.57 -2.28 -1.04
N TRP A 46 -40.23 -3.53 -0.73
CA TRP A 46 -39.45 -3.87 0.47
C TRP A 46 -38.02 -3.28 0.44
N GLN A 47 -37.44 -3.13 -0.76
CA GLN A 47 -36.12 -2.52 -0.96
C GLN A 47 -36.19 -1.01 -0.81
N SER A 48 -37.19 -0.37 -1.42
CA SER A 48 -37.34 1.09 -1.35
C SER A 48 -37.68 1.57 0.05
N GLU A 49 -38.49 0.82 0.81
CA GLU A 49 -38.77 1.12 2.22
C GLU A 49 -37.48 1.14 3.07
N LEU A 50 -36.65 0.09 2.97
CA LEU A 50 -35.36 0.02 3.69
C LEU A 50 -34.37 1.09 3.23
N ALA A 51 -34.32 1.40 1.92
CA ALA A 51 -33.45 2.43 1.39
C ALA A 51 -33.84 3.83 1.90
N LEU A 52 -35.13 4.14 1.86
CA LEU A 52 -35.66 5.43 2.32
C LEU A 52 -35.51 5.59 3.84
N GLU A 53 -35.68 4.51 4.62
CA GLU A 53 -35.41 4.53 6.06
C GLU A 53 -33.94 4.90 6.35
N ALA A 54 -32.99 4.29 5.65
CA ALA A 54 -31.57 4.61 5.78
C ALA A 54 -31.24 6.07 5.36
N VAL A 55 -31.91 6.60 4.33
CA VAL A 55 -31.77 8.00 3.90
C VAL A 55 -32.31 8.95 4.97
N VAL A 56 -33.47 8.66 5.55
CA VAL A 56 -34.08 9.47 6.63
C VAL A 56 -33.16 9.49 7.85
N ASP A 57 -32.62 8.34 8.25
CA ASP A 57 -31.67 8.26 9.37
C ASP A 57 -30.39 9.05 9.08
N ARG A 58 -29.87 8.98 7.85
CA ARG A 58 -28.70 9.76 7.44
C ARG A 58 -28.98 11.26 7.46
N ALA A 59 -30.13 11.69 6.96
CA ALA A 59 -30.55 13.09 6.98
C ALA A 59 -30.67 13.62 8.41
N ARG A 60 -31.30 12.86 9.31
CA ARG A 60 -31.39 13.21 10.74
C ARG A 60 -30.01 13.33 11.39
N LEU A 61 -29.11 12.38 11.12
CA LEU A 61 -27.74 12.42 11.64
C LEU A 61 -26.99 13.67 11.14
N ALA A 62 -27.16 14.05 9.87
CA ALA A 62 -26.52 15.22 9.29
C ALA A 62 -26.92 16.54 9.98
N PHE A 63 -28.17 16.65 10.47
CA PHE A 63 -28.59 17.81 11.27
C PHE A 63 -27.94 17.87 12.66
N HIS A 64 -27.61 16.72 13.26
CA HIS A 64 -27.06 16.69 14.62
C HIS A 64 -25.54 16.91 14.65
N ARG A 65 -24.78 16.09 13.92
CA ARG A 65 -23.30 16.14 13.88
C ARG A 65 -22.75 15.27 12.76
N ILE A 66 -21.48 15.48 12.41
CA ILE A 66 -20.77 14.59 11.48
C ILE A 66 -20.79 13.14 12.03
N PRO A 67 -21.37 12.18 11.27
CA PRO A 67 -21.47 10.80 11.72
C PRO A 67 -20.10 10.15 11.87
N ARG A 68 -19.93 9.39 12.95
CA ARG A 68 -18.76 8.56 13.17
C ARG A 68 -18.89 7.25 12.40
N GLU A 69 -18.06 7.06 11.38
CA GLU A 69 -18.15 5.91 10.49
C GLU A 69 -16.78 5.49 9.95
N VAL A 70 -16.69 4.24 9.51
CA VAL A 70 -15.55 3.75 8.74
C VAL A 70 -15.75 4.19 7.30
N ARG A 71 -14.72 4.83 6.73
CA ARG A 71 -14.73 5.32 5.35
C ARG A 71 -13.63 4.66 4.54
N ASN A 72 -13.88 4.39 3.28
CA ASN A 72 -12.90 3.87 2.34
C ASN A 72 -12.35 5.01 1.47
N VAL A 73 -11.06 4.98 1.16
CA VAL A 73 -10.47 5.94 0.21
C VAL A 73 -10.94 5.58 -1.20
N VAL A 74 -11.41 6.58 -1.94
CA VAL A 74 -11.81 6.38 -3.35
C VAL A 74 -10.55 6.26 -4.20
N VAL A 75 -10.32 5.07 -4.74
CA VAL A 75 -9.19 4.79 -5.64
C VAL A 75 -9.74 4.60 -7.06
N ARG A 76 -9.24 5.39 -8.01
CA ARG A 76 -9.48 5.19 -9.45
C ARG A 76 -8.15 5.05 -10.18
N LYS A 77 -8.04 4.07 -11.08
CA LYS A 77 -6.80 3.79 -11.84
C LYS A 77 -5.54 3.63 -10.97
N GLY A 78 -5.69 3.04 -9.78
CA GLY A 78 -4.57 2.73 -8.89
C GLY A 78 -4.02 3.91 -8.07
N LYS A 79 -4.65 5.08 -8.09
CA LYS A 79 -4.29 6.23 -7.24
C LYS A 79 -5.53 6.80 -6.54
N PRO A 80 -5.40 7.39 -5.33
CA PRO A 80 -6.46 8.22 -4.75
C PRO A 80 -6.76 9.35 -5.74
N GLU A 81 -8.02 9.49 -6.14
CA GLU A 81 -8.40 10.48 -7.18
C GLU A 81 -8.15 11.90 -6.66
N ASP A 82 -8.64 12.21 -5.45
CA ASP A 82 -8.54 13.53 -4.80
C ASP A 82 -8.46 13.45 -3.26
N GLY A 83 -8.09 12.28 -2.71
CA GLY A 83 -8.12 12.04 -1.25
C GLY A 83 -9.54 11.97 -0.65
N THR A 84 -10.56 11.91 -1.49
CA THR A 84 -11.95 11.73 -1.08
C THR A 84 -12.19 10.33 -0.53
N THR A 85 -13.20 10.21 0.33
CA THR A 85 -13.55 8.96 1.00
C THR A 85 -15.05 8.69 0.87
N THR A 86 -15.45 7.44 0.87
CA THR A 86 -16.86 7.00 0.84
C THR A 86 -17.22 6.26 2.11
N ALA A 87 -18.45 6.43 2.60
CA ALA A 87 -18.92 5.72 3.79
C ALA A 87 -19.01 4.21 3.50
N LEU A 88 -18.44 3.40 4.37
CA LEU A 88 -18.42 1.94 4.22
C LEU A 88 -19.37 1.27 5.22
N ARG A 89 -19.21 1.58 6.51
CA ARG A 89 -20.01 1.02 7.60
C ARG A 89 -19.96 1.91 8.85
N PRO A 90 -20.91 1.76 9.79
CA PRO A 90 -20.80 2.39 11.11
C PRO A 90 -19.49 2.02 11.82
N LEU A 91 -19.02 2.88 12.73
CA LEU A 91 -17.86 2.53 13.56
C LEU A 91 -18.11 1.20 14.29
N PRO A 92 -17.11 0.29 14.34
CA PRO A 92 -17.21 -0.88 15.19
C PRO A 92 -17.35 -0.45 16.65
N GLY A 93 -18.13 -1.21 17.42
CA GLY A 93 -18.14 -1.07 18.88
C GLY A 93 -16.77 -1.42 19.48
N GLY A 94 -16.57 -1.08 20.75
CA GLY A 94 -15.35 -1.45 21.47
C GLY A 94 -15.13 -2.96 21.47
N ALA A 95 -13.90 -3.39 21.19
CA ALA A 95 -13.51 -4.79 21.27
C ALA A 95 -13.52 -5.24 22.73
N ARG A 96 -14.22 -6.35 23.02
CA ARG A 96 -14.15 -7.01 24.32
C ARG A 96 -12.98 -7.99 24.27
N MET A 97 -11.91 -7.66 24.97
CA MET A 97 -10.72 -8.51 25.07
C MET A 97 -10.75 -9.28 26.39
N TYR A 98 -10.42 -10.56 26.34
CA TYR A 98 -10.09 -11.39 27.50
C TYR A 98 -8.68 -11.95 27.29
N PRO A 99 -7.91 -12.24 28.36
CA PRO A 99 -6.60 -12.86 28.22
C PRO A 99 -6.70 -14.18 27.45
N GLU A 100 -5.81 -14.36 26.47
CA GLU A 100 -5.63 -15.63 25.79
C GLU A 100 -5.02 -16.63 26.78
N THR A 101 -5.72 -17.71 27.09
CA THR A 101 -5.33 -18.68 28.11
C THR A 101 -4.49 -19.82 27.57
N ASP A 102 -4.53 -20.05 26.25
CA ASP A 102 -3.81 -21.15 25.61
C ASP A 102 -2.32 -20.82 25.42
N ILE A 103 -1.95 -19.55 25.54
CA ILE A 103 -0.58 -19.07 25.36
C ILE A 103 0.01 -18.69 26.73
N PRO A 104 1.13 -19.29 27.15
CA PRO A 104 1.79 -18.91 28.39
C PRO A 104 2.33 -17.47 28.31
N VAL A 105 2.44 -16.80 29.46
CA VAL A 105 3.01 -15.46 29.54
C VAL A 105 4.48 -15.49 29.13
N LEU A 106 4.83 -14.67 28.14
CA LEU A 106 6.21 -14.51 27.68
C LEU A 106 6.90 -13.37 28.44
N GLU A 107 7.81 -13.72 29.35
CA GLU A 107 8.67 -12.73 30.01
C GLU A 107 9.80 -12.28 29.07
N ILE A 108 10.02 -10.97 28.98
CA ILE A 108 11.12 -10.37 28.22
C ILE A 108 12.14 -9.85 29.23
N SER A 109 13.24 -10.58 29.42
CA SER A 109 14.29 -10.16 30.36
C SER A 109 15.03 -8.91 29.85
N PRO A 110 15.58 -8.08 30.75
CA PRO A 110 16.40 -6.93 30.37
C PRO A 110 17.59 -7.31 29.48
N GLU A 111 18.22 -8.47 29.71
CA GLU A 111 19.36 -8.94 28.92
C GLU A 111 18.93 -9.29 27.49
N ARG A 112 17.75 -9.92 27.33
CA ARG A 112 17.18 -10.21 26.01
C ARG A 112 16.86 -8.92 25.27
N TRP A 113 16.25 -7.95 25.94
CA TRP A 113 15.95 -6.63 25.38
C TRP A 113 17.23 -5.94 24.89
N ASP A 114 18.23 -5.84 25.77
CA ASP A 114 19.51 -5.21 25.47
C ASP A 114 20.25 -5.89 24.32
N SER A 115 20.23 -7.23 24.27
CA SER A 115 20.82 -7.97 23.16
C SER A 115 20.17 -7.62 21.83
N ILE A 116 18.84 -7.54 21.78
CA ILE A 116 18.12 -7.18 20.55
C ILE A 116 18.47 -5.75 20.13
N CYS A 117 18.38 -4.79 21.06
CA CYS A 117 18.63 -3.39 20.76
C CYS A 117 20.08 -3.11 20.30
N LYS A 118 21.06 -3.83 20.85
CA LYS A 118 22.49 -3.56 20.58
C LYS A 118 23.07 -4.41 19.45
N LYS A 119 22.59 -5.63 19.24
CA LYS A 119 23.22 -6.60 18.32
C LYS A 119 22.37 -6.99 17.13
N THR A 120 21.05 -6.94 17.26
CA THR A 120 20.13 -7.50 16.26
C THR A 120 19.43 -6.42 15.46
N LEU A 121 19.21 -5.25 16.04
CA LEU A 121 18.52 -4.17 15.36
C LEU A 121 19.31 -3.71 14.13
N SER A 122 18.69 -3.81 12.96
CA SER A 122 19.28 -3.38 11.70
C SER A 122 19.32 -1.85 11.61
N LEU A 123 20.21 -1.36 10.73
CA LEU A 123 20.37 0.07 10.47
C LEU A 123 19.07 0.68 9.96
N VAL A 124 18.73 1.88 10.44
CA VAL A 124 17.57 2.61 9.94
C VAL A 124 17.85 3.11 8.52
N ARG A 125 16.81 3.38 7.73
CA ARG A 125 16.97 3.78 6.32
C ARG A 125 17.93 4.97 6.11
N SER A 126 17.94 5.94 7.03
CA SER A 126 18.88 7.06 7.00
C SER A 126 20.33 6.63 7.19
N GLU A 127 20.58 5.68 8.08
CA GLU A 127 21.91 5.13 8.33
C GLU A 127 22.37 4.25 7.17
N ARG A 128 21.48 3.41 6.62
CA ARG A 128 21.77 2.63 5.39
C ARG A 128 22.15 3.56 4.23
N LYS A 129 21.44 4.68 4.08
CA LYS A 129 21.78 5.71 3.08
C LYS A 129 23.15 6.34 3.32
N ASN A 130 23.46 6.71 4.57
CA ASN A 130 24.76 7.25 4.92
C ASN A 130 25.89 6.22 4.70
N ARG A 131 25.63 4.94 4.95
CA ARG A 131 26.58 3.85 4.70
C ARG A 131 26.92 3.72 3.20
N LEU A 132 25.94 3.89 2.32
CA LEU A 132 26.15 3.92 0.87
C LEU A 132 26.90 5.18 0.41
N SER A 133 26.76 6.29 1.15
CA SER A 133 27.44 7.54 0.83
C SER A 133 28.95 7.37 0.97
N GLY A 134 29.69 7.53 -0.14
CA GLY A 134 31.14 7.31 -0.20
C GLY A 134 31.57 6.18 -1.15
N LEU A 135 30.64 5.33 -1.60
CA LEU A 135 30.92 4.29 -2.59
C LEU A 135 30.99 4.80 -4.05
N GLY A 136 30.83 6.11 -4.27
CA GLY A 136 30.85 6.73 -5.60
C GLY A 136 29.64 6.37 -6.49
N LEU A 137 28.55 5.92 -5.87
CA LEU A 137 27.29 5.60 -6.55
C LEU A 137 26.52 6.87 -6.91
N SER A 138 25.70 6.80 -7.95
CA SER A 138 24.75 7.87 -8.26
C SER A 138 23.56 7.84 -7.29
N LYS A 139 22.93 9.00 -7.04
CA LYS A 139 21.73 9.08 -6.18
C LYS A 139 20.62 8.11 -6.60
N ASN A 140 20.44 7.91 -7.91
CA ASN A 140 19.44 6.98 -8.43
C ASN A 140 19.79 5.52 -8.08
N GLN A 141 21.07 5.15 -8.15
CA GLN A 141 21.51 3.81 -7.75
C GLN A 141 21.35 3.60 -6.24
N GLU A 142 21.74 4.58 -5.42
CA GLU A 142 21.53 4.52 -3.97
C GLU A 142 20.05 4.32 -3.62
N GLU A 143 19.15 5.09 -4.23
CA GLU A 143 17.71 4.95 -3.99
C GLU A 143 17.17 3.61 -4.50
N ALA A 144 17.62 3.13 -5.65
CA ALA A 144 17.20 1.84 -6.18
C ALA A 144 17.64 0.68 -5.27
N LEU A 145 18.88 0.71 -4.77
CA LEU A 145 19.40 -0.27 -3.82
C LEU A 145 18.60 -0.26 -2.51
N LEU A 146 18.34 0.93 -1.95
CA LEU A 146 17.58 1.07 -0.70
C LEU A 146 16.11 0.67 -0.84
N ASN A 147 15.48 0.96 -1.99
CA ASN A 147 14.09 0.57 -2.24
C ASN A 147 13.96 -0.93 -2.50
N GLY A 148 15.00 -1.55 -3.08
CA GLY A 148 15.09 -3.00 -3.22
C GLY A 148 15.53 -3.72 -1.95
N GLU A 149 15.98 -3.00 -0.92
CA GLU A 149 16.57 -3.54 0.32
C GLU A 149 17.80 -4.46 0.07
N ILE A 150 18.50 -4.24 -1.03
CA ILE A 150 19.65 -5.08 -1.49
C ILE A 150 21.01 -4.49 -1.12
N ASP A 151 21.06 -3.42 -0.32
CA ASP A 151 22.32 -2.79 0.08
C ASP A 151 23.17 -3.69 1.00
N ASP A 152 22.59 -4.60 1.77
CA ASP A 152 23.39 -5.55 2.56
C ASP A 152 24.17 -6.52 1.65
N LEU A 153 23.54 -7.06 0.60
CA LEU A 153 24.21 -7.87 -0.42
C LEU A 153 25.31 -7.10 -1.17
N LEU A 154 25.12 -5.79 -1.35
CA LEU A 154 26.16 -4.93 -1.91
C LEU A 154 27.40 -4.92 -1.01
N PHE A 155 27.23 -4.69 0.29
CA PHE A 155 28.33 -4.69 1.25
C PHE A 155 28.98 -6.07 1.41
N GLU A 156 28.20 -7.14 1.43
CA GLU A 156 28.73 -8.52 1.45
C GLU A 156 29.64 -8.81 0.24
N GLY A 157 29.29 -8.32 -0.96
CA GLY A 157 30.15 -8.47 -2.14
C GLY A 157 31.41 -7.59 -2.13
N ILE A 158 31.33 -6.40 -1.52
CA ILE A 158 32.47 -5.48 -1.39
C ILE A 158 33.47 -5.98 -0.32
N GLU A 159 32.96 -6.44 0.82
CA GLU A 159 33.76 -6.91 1.96
C GLU A 159 34.12 -8.39 1.87
N GLY A 160 33.43 -9.12 0.99
CA GLY A 160 33.63 -10.54 0.74
C GLY A 160 34.96 -10.89 0.07
N PRO A 161 35.20 -12.18 -0.19
CA PRO A 161 36.50 -12.70 -0.62
C PRO A 161 36.98 -12.12 -1.96
N LEU A 162 36.05 -11.79 -2.86
CA LEU A 162 36.35 -11.27 -4.20
C LEU A 162 36.57 -9.75 -4.24
N LYS A 163 36.32 -9.03 -3.13
CA LYS A 163 36.50 -7.58 -2.97
C LYS A 163 36.01 -6.77 -4.18
N LEU A 164 34.73 -6.92 -4.50
CA LEU A 164 34.18 -6.39 -5.75
C LEU A 164 34.19 -4.85 -5.78
N PRO A 165 34.48 -4.22 -6.94
CA PRO A 165 34.33 -2.78 -7.08
C PRO A 165 32.88 -2.34 -6.89
N ALA A 166 32.64 -1.46 -5.92
CA ALA A 166 31.30 -1.08 -5.47
C ALA A 166 30.37 -0.63 -6.60
N LYS A 167 30.89 0.14 -7.57
CA LYS A 167 30.08 0.65 -8.69
C LYS A 167 29.71 -0.43 -9.71
N ALA A 168 30.65 -1.30 -10.05
CA ALA A 168 30.40 -2.41 -10.98
C ALA A 168 29.43 -3.42 -10.37
N TRP A 169 29.62 -3.72 -9.08
CA TRP A 169 28.75 -4.62 -8.32
C TRP A 169 27.33 -4.07 -8.17
N ALA A 170 27.19 -2.79 -7.80
CA ALA A 170 25.89 -2.13 -7.71
C ALA A 170 25.13 -2.13 -9.04
N SER A 171 25.80 -1.83 -10.16
CA SER A 171 25.16 -1.89 -11.47
C SER A 171 24.72 -3.30 -11.84
N ALA A 172 25.57 -4.31 -11.59
CA ALA A 172 25.24 -5.70 -11.87
C ALA A 172 24.01 -6.18 -11.07
N LEU A 173 23.96 -5.86 -9.78
CA LEU A 173 22.82 -6.17 -8.91
C LEU A 173 21.52 -5.52 -9.39
N LEU A 174 21.58 -4.25 -9.82
CA LEU A 174 20.40 -3.53 -10.28
C LEU A 174 19.91 -3.99 -11.67
N GLU A 175 20.82 -4.45 -12.53
CA GLU A 175 20.49 -4.92 -13.89
C GLU A 175 20.02 -6.38 -13.90
N SER A 176 20.72 -7.27 -13.19
CA SER A 176 20.48 -8.72 -13.22
C SER A 176 19.60 -9.23 -12.09
N GLY A 177 19.36 -8.41 -11.07
CA GLY A 177 18.63 -8.79 -9.86
C GLY A 177 19.44 -9.69 -8.92
N ILE A 178 18.74 -10.32 -7.98
CA ILE A 178 19.32 -11.08 -6.85
C ILE A 178 19.11 -12.59 -6.96
N SER A 179 18.83 -13.11 -8.15
CA SER A 179 18.48 -14.52 -8.34
C SER A 179 19.66 -15.48 -8.20
N LYS A 180 20.89 -15.03 -8.50
CA LYS A 180 22.13 -15.81 -8.38
C LYS A 180 23.30 -14.91 -7.95
N PRO A 181 23.30 -14.39 -6.71
CA PRO A 181 24.27 -13.39 -6.26
C PRO A 181 25.72 -13.89 -6.33
N ASN A 182 25.97 -15.16 -6.05
CA ASN A 182 27.33 -15.72 -6.09
C ASN A 182 27.88 -15.81 -7.52
N SER A 183 27.08 -16.29 -8.47
CA SER A 183 27.47 -16.34 -9.88
C SER A 183 27.68 -14.94 -10.45
N LEU A 184 26.83 -13.99 -10.06
CA LEU A 184 26.95 -12.58 -10.45
C LEU A 184 28.21 -11.95 -9.86
N ALA A 185 28.54 -12.25 -8.61
CA ALA A 185 29.76 -11.77 -7.95
C ALA A 185 31.01 -12.28 -8.67
N ALA A 186 31.06 -13.58 -9.00
CA ALA A 186 32.16 -14.16 -9.76
C ALA A 186 32.28 -13.57 -11.17
N SER A 187 31.15 -13.35 -11.87
CA SER A 187 31.18 -12.76 -13.21
C SER A 187 31.67 -11.31 -13.21
N VAL A 188 31.29 -10.52 -12.20
CA VAL A 188 31.78 -9.16 -12.00
C VAL A 188 33.29 -9.17 -11.72
N HIS A 189 33.76 -10.04 -10.83
CA HIS A 189 35.19 -10.17 -10.53
C HIS A 189 36.02 -10.52 -11.79
N LEU A 190 35.63 -11.57 -12.52
CA LEU A 190 36.34 -12.01 -13.73
C LEU A 190 36.35 -10.95 -14.84
N ARG A 191 35.27 -10.16 -14.94
CA ARG A 191 35.19 -9.04 -15.88
C ARG A 191 36.15 -7.91 -15.51
N GLU A 192 36.26 -7.58 -14.23
CA GLU A 192 37.16 -6.52 -13.75
C GLU A 192 38.65 -6.93 -13.88
N GLU A 193 38.96 -8.23 -13.78
CA GLU A 193 40.31 -8.75 -14.10
C GLU A 193 40.59 -8.86 -15.61
N GLY A 194 39.61 -8.57 -16.46
CA GLY A 194 39.74 -8.64 -17.92
C GLY A 194 39.73 -10.07 -18.48
N LEU A 195 39.35 -11.06 -17.67
CA LEU A 195 39.28 -12.48 -18.05
C LEU A 195 37.96 -12.86 -18.73
N LEU A 196 36.94 -11.98 -18.66
CA LEU A 196 35.61 -12.24 -19.19
C LEU A 196 35.03 -11.01 -19.92
N THR A 197 34.47 -11.23 -21.10
CA THR A 197 33.72 -10.18 -21.84
C THR A 197 32.32 -10.00 -21.25
N ARG A 198 31.64 -8.91 -21.64
CA ARG A 198 30.27 -8.63 -21.20
C ARG A 198 29.30 -9.74 -21.63
N GLU A 199 29.40 -10.19 -22.87
CA GLU A 199 28.54 -11.24 -23.43
C GLU A 199 28.81 -12.59 -22.74
N GLY A 200 30.08 -12.86 -22.39
CA GLY A 200 30.46 -14.05 -21.63
C GLY A 200 29.92 -14.05 -20.20
N ALA A 201 29.79 -12.88 -19.57
CA ALA A 201 29.21 -12.74 -18.24
C ALA A 201 27.70 -13.06 -18.21
N GLU A 202 26.95 -12.63 -19.23
CA GLU A 202 25.52 -12.91 -19.35
C GLU A 202 25.28 -14.41 -19.59
N ALA A 203 26.06 -15.04 -20.48
CA ALA A 203 25.99 -16.48 -20.74
C ALA A 203 26.31 -17.31 -19.48
N LEU A 204 27.38 -16.94 -18.76
CA LEU A 204 27.76 -17.60 -17.50
C LEU A 204 26.65 -17.50 -16.46
N LEU A 205 26.00 -16.35 -16.34
CA LEU A 205 24.93 -16.17 -15.37
C LEU A 205 23.68 -17.01 -15.72
N MET A 206 23.34 -17.10 -17.00
CA MET A 206 22.24 -17.95 -17.46
C MET A 206 22.52 -19.44 -17.20
N GLU A 207 23.70 -19.93 -17.57
CA GLU A 207 24.06 -21.35 -17.51
C GLU A 207 24.48 -21.82 -16.12
N SER A 208 24.90 -20.91 -15.23
CA SER A 208 25.33 -21.28 -13.87
C SER A 208 24.18 -21.89 -13.06
N ALA A 209 24.43 -23.00 -12.37
CA ALA A 209 23.57 -23.45 -11.28
C ALA A 209 23.96 -22.68 -10.01
N GLU A 210 22.97 -22.23 -9.24
CA GLU A 210 23.24 -21.60 -7.95
C GLU A 210 23.70 -22.67 -6.96
N GLY A 211 24.95 -22.57 -6.49
CA GLY A 211 25.51 -23.45 -5.49
C GLY A 211 25.61 -22.75 -4.13
N PRO A 212 25.40 -23.46 -3.01
CA PRO A 212 25.73 -22.92 -1.69
C PRO A 212 27.24 -22.68 -1.59
N LEU A 213 27.64 -21.66 -0.83
CA LEU A 213 29.01 -21.47 -0.38
C LEU A 213 29.38 -22.69 0.48
N ARG A 214 30.17 -23.62 -0.06
CA ARG A 214 30.89 -24.56 0.81
C ARG A 214 32.07 -23.80 1.39
N GLU A 215 32.17 -23.84 2.72
CA GLU A 215 33.37 -23.45 3.49
C GLU A 215 34.64 -24.14 2.96
#